data_AF-A0AAU8JTU1-F1
#
_entry.id   AF-A0AAU8JTU1-F1
#
_cell.length_a   1.000
_cell.length_b   1.000
_cell.length_c   1.000
_cell.angle_alpha   90.00
_cell.angle_beta   90.00
_cell.angle_gamma   90.00
#
_symmetry.space_group_name_H-M   'P 1'
#
loop_
_entity.id
_entity.type
_entity.pdbx_description
1 polymer ?
#
loop_
_entity_poly.entity_id
_entity_poly.type
_entity_poly.pdbx_seq_one_letter_code
_entity_poly.pdbx_strand_id
1 'polypeptide(L)'
;MTRVADASAKDKTRSTAQIEADIAKTRDRLATTLDELAMRVHPATVAAQTKARMLATVEERAGRAYVAASGVVDQVTAQFTDDKGRPRPERIVPAALVGVGVLLLVASARKRRKG
;
A
#
# COMPACT_ATOMS: atom_id res chain seq x y z
N MET A 1 -23.46 60.03 -21.13
CA MET A 1 -22.63 58.92 -20.62
C MET A 1 -23.31 58.27 -19.41
N THR A 2 -24.44 57.56 -19.60
CA THR A 2 -25.27 57.09 -18.45
C THR A 2 -25.82 55.67 -18.60
N ARG A 3 -25.61 54.98 -19.74
CA ARG A 3 -26.09 53.59 -19.93
C ARG A 3 -25.20 52.50 -19.32
N VAL A 4 -23.99 52.84 -18.86
CA VAL A 4 -23.03 51.86 -18.33
C VAL A 4 -23.22 51.60 -16.83
N ALA A 5 -23.88 52.50 -16.09
CA ALA A 5 -24.09 52.35 -14.64
C ALA A 5 -25.29 51.44 -14.29
N ASP A 6 -26.29 51.32 -15.16
CA ASP A 6 -27.51 50.52 -14.94
C ASP A 6 -27.27 49.00 -15.13
N ALA A 7 -26.28 48.64 -15.95
CA ALA A 7 -25.89 47.24 -16.16
C ALA A 7 -25.24 46.64 -14.89
N SER A 8 -24.51 47.43 -14.12
CA SER A 8 -23.79 46.96 -12.91
C SER A 8 -24.65 46.81 -11.65
N ALA A 9 -25.92 47.25 -11.68
CA ALA A 9 -26.85 47.11 -10.55
C ALA A 9 -27.73 45.84 -10.63
N LYS A 10 -27.90 45.26 -11.84
CA LYS A 10 -28.65 44.00 -12.05
C LYS A 10 -27.91 42.75 -11.60
N ASP A 11 -26.63 42.85 -11.28
CA ASP A 11 -25.77 41.72 -10.92
C ASP A 11 -25.77 41.35 -9.43
N LYS A 12 -26.42 42.13 -8.55
CA LYS A 12 -26.33 41.90 -7.09
C LYS A 12 -27.39 40.97 -6.51
N THR A 13 -28.48 40.70 -7.24
CA THR A 13 -29.51 39.74 -6.82
C THR A 13 -29.99 38.99 -8.05
N ARG A 14 -29.53 37.74 -8.24
CA ARG A 14 -30.04 36.86 -9.30
C ARG A 14 -31.56 36.78 -9.20
N SER A 15 -32.24 36.89 -10.33
CA SER A 15 -33.70 36.68 -10.39
C SER A 15 -34.03 35.22 -10.06
N THR A 16 -35.15 34.96 -9.40
CA THR A 16 -35.63 33.60 -9.09
C THR A 16 -35.66 32.70 -10.34
N ALA A 17 -36.11 33.23 -11.48
CA ALA A 17 -36.14 32.49 -12.74
C ALA A 17 -34.75 32.11 -13.26
N GLN A 18 -33.74 32.95 -13.01
CA GLN A 18 -32.35 32.64 -13.36
C GLN A 18 -31.76 31.60 -12.43
N ILE A 19 -32.11 31.63 -11.14
CA ILE A 19 -31.69 30.63 -10.16
C ILE A 19 -32.28 29.26 -10.54
N GLU A 20 -33.56 29.19 -10.91
CA GLU A 20 -34.20 27.96 -11.36
C GLU A 20 -33.56 27.41 -12.64
N ALA A 21 -33.25 28.28 -13.61
CA ALA A 21 -32.56 27.89 -14.84
C ALA A 21 -31.14 27.35 -14.57
N ASP A 22 -30.39 27.98 -13.66
CA ASP A 22 -29.04 27.54 -13.28
C ASP A 22 -29.09 26.22 -12.49
N ILE A 23 -30.09 26.01 -11.64
CA ILE A 23 -30.28 24.75 -10.91
C ILE A 23 -30.58 23.62 -11.90
N ALA A 24 -31.47 23.83 -12.86
CA ALA A 24 -31.77 22.83 -13.89
C ALA A 24 -30.51 22.48 -14.69
N LYS A 25 -29.77 23.49 -15.14
CA LYS A 25 -28.52 23.30 -15.89
C LYS A 25 -27.44 22.58 -15.06
N THR A 26 -27.36 22.87 -13.77
CA THR A 26 -26.42 22.20 -12.86
C THR A 26 -26.80 20.74 -12.63
N ARG A 27 -28.10 20.44 -12.50
CA ARG A 27 -28.61 19.07 -12.36
C ARG A 27 -28.29 18.21 -13.58
N ASP A 28 -28.52 18.73 -14.78
CA ASP A 28 -28.19 18.01 -16.02
C ASP A 28 -26.69 17.68 -16.10
N ARG A 29 -25.84 18.67 -15.79
CA ARG A 29 -24.38 18.48 -15.79
C ARG A 29 -23.94 17.43 -14.77
N LEU A 30 -24.54 17.42 -13.57
CA LEU A 30 -24.24 16.42 -12.55
C LEU A 30 -24.68 15.02 -12.97
N ALA A 31 -25.85 14.88 -13.59
CA ALA A 31 -26.32 13.58 -14.09
C ALA A 31 -25.35 13.01 -15.13
N THR A 32 -24.91 13.80 -16.11
CA THR A 32 -23.89 13.38 -17.08
C THR A 32 -22.59 12.96 -16.39
N THR A 33 -22.13 13.76 -15.42
CA THR A 33 -20.87 13.47 -14.70
C THR A 33 -20.98 12.22 -13.84
N LEU A 34 -22.14 11.95 -13.23
CA LEU A 34 -22.38 10.76 -12.42
C LEU A 34 -22.43 9.50 -13.28
N ASP A 35 -23.04 9.54 -14.46
CA ASP A 35 -23.03 8.41 -15.40
C ASP A 35 -21.61 8.08 -15.88
N GLU A 36 -20.82 9.11 -16.20
CA GLU A 36 -19.40 8.93 -16.54
C GLU A 36 -18.59 8.34 -15.37
N LEU A 37 -18.87 8.79 -14.15
CA LEU A 37 -18.17 8.30 -12.95
C LEU A 37 -18.61 6.87 -12.57
N ALA A 38 -19.88 6.54 -12.76
CA ALA A 38 -20.42 5.20 -12.52
C ALA A 38 -19.76 4.14 -13.42
N MET A 39 -19.49 4.50 -14.69
CA MET A 39 -18.75 3.61 -15.60
C MET A 39 -17.26 3.47 -15.23
N ARG A 40 -16.61 4.55 -14.77
CA ARG A 40 -15.16 4.53 -14.44
C ARG A 40 -14.83 3.94 -13.07
N VAL A 41 -15.72 4.07 -12.09
CA VAL A 41 -15.48 3.68 -10.68
C VAL A 41 -16.36 2.49 -10.32
N HIS A 42 -16.38 1.47 -11.17
CA HIS A 42 -17.07 0.23 -10.83
C HIS A 42 -16.43 -0.36 -9.56
N PRO A 43 -17.17 -0.48 -8.43
CA PRO A 43 -16.58 -0.77 -7.13
C PRO A 43 -15.83 -2.11 -7.10
N ALA A 44 -16.31 -3.08 -7.87
CA ALA A 44 -15.65 -4.37 -8.06
C ALA A 44 -14.24 -4.22 -8.69
N THR A 45 -14.09 -3.34 -9.67
CA THR A 45 -12.81 -3.12 -10.37
C THR A 45 -11.82 -2.38 -9.48
N VAL A 46 -12.28 -1.38 -8.73
CA VAL A 46 -11.42 -0.63 -7.79
C VAL A 46 -10.90 -1.54 -6.68
N ALA A 47 -11.76 -2.37 -6.10
CA ALA A 47 -11.36 -3.34 -5.09
C ALA A 47 -10.37 -4.38 -5.64
N ALA A 48 -10.63 -4.91 -6.83
CA ALA A 48 -9.75 -5.86 -7.49
C ALA A 48 -8.37 -5.26 -7.79
N GLN A 49 -8.31 -4.03 -8.33
CA GLN A 49 -7.05 -3.33 -8.60
C GLN A 49 -6.26 -3.05 -7.32
N THR A 50 -6.93 -2.65 -6.24
CA THR A 50 -6.28 -2.39 -4.95
C THR A 50 -5.69 -3.68 -4.38
N LYS A 51 -6.45 -4.78 -4.41
CA LYS A 51 -5.97 -6.10 -3.97
C LYS A 51 -4.78 -6.57 -4.79
N ALA A 52 -4.83 -6.43 -6.11
CA ALA A 52 -3.74 -6.82 -7.00
C ALA A 52 -2.45 -6.03 -6.69
N ARG A 53 -2.55 -4.71 -6.47
CA ARG A 53 -1.40 -3.87 -6.09
C ARG A 53 -0.81 -4.31 -4.74
N MET A 54 -1.66 -4.60 -3.76
CA MET A 54 -1.21 -5.07 -2.45
C MET A 54 -0.47 -6.41 -2.56
N LEU A 55 -1.04 -7.37 -3.29
CA LEU A 55 -0.40 -8.67 -3.52
C LEU A 55 0.96 -8.50 -4.21
N ALA A 56 1.05 -7.66 -5.25
CA ALA A 56 2.32 -7.39 -5.93
C ALA A 56 3.38 -6.82 -4.97
N THR A 57 3.01 -5.89 -4.09
CA THR A 57 3.97 -5.34 -3.09
C THR A 57 4.41 -6.38 -2.06
N VAL A 58 3.53 -7.30 -1.69
CA VAL A 58 3.85 -8.41 -0.78
C VAL A 58 4.78 -9.40 -1.45
N GLU A 59 4.50 -9.79 -2.70
CA GLU A 59 5.34 -10.70 -3.49
C GLU A 59 6.74 -10.12 -3.71
N GLU A 60 6.83 -8.84 -4.07
CA GLU A 60 8.12 -8.16 -4.26
C GLU A 60 8.94 -8.12 -2.96
N ARG A 61 8.28 -7.83 -1.83
CA ARG A 61 8.94 -7.83 -0.51
C ARG A 61 9.32 -9.24 -0.06
N ALA A 62 8.45 -10.23 -0.28
CA ALA A 62 8.72 -11.62 0.06
C ALA A 62 9.89 -12.17 -0.78
N GLY A 63 9.92 -11.88 -2.08
CA GLY A 63 11.02 -12.26 -2.96
C GLY A 63 12.35 -11.65 -2.52
N ARG A 64 12.37 -10.33 -2.25
CA ARG A 64 13.58 -9.68 -1.71
C ARG A 64 14.02 -10.26 -0.37
N ALA A 65 13.08 -10.51 0.54
CA ALA A 65 13.37 -11.11 1.83
C ALA A 65 13.96 -12.52 1.69
N TYR A 66 13.42 -13.33 0.77
CA TYR A 66 13.91 -14.68 0.51
C TYR A 66 15.34 -14.67 -0.07
N VAL A 67 15.61 -13.80 -1.05
CA VAL A 67 16.96 -13.66 -1.62
C VAL A 67 17.97 -13.15 -0.58
N ALA A 68 17.58 -12.18 0.24
CA ALA A 68 18.43 -11.71 1.33
C ALA A 68 18.69 -12.82 2.36
N ALA A 69 17.67 -13.58 2.74
CA ALA A 69 17.81 -14.68 3.70
C ALA A 69 18.71 -15.80 3.16
N SER A 70 18.55 -16.20 1.90
CA SER A 70 19.41 -17.22 1.27
C SER A 70 20.86 -16.74 1.21
N GLY A 71 21.13 -15.48 0.83
CA GLY A 71 22.48 -14.94 0.85
C GLY A 71 23.13 -14.95 2.25
N VAL A 72 22.36 -14.67 3.31
CA VAL A 72 22.85 -14.78 4.69
C VAL A 72 23.16 -16.23 5.06
N VAL A 73 22.28 -17.18 4.70
CA VAL A 73 22.49 -18.61 4.95
C VAL A 73 23.74 -19.11 4.22
N ASP A 74 23.95 -18.70 2.98
CA ASP A 74 25.13 -19.06 2.19
C ASP A 74 26.41 -18.51 2.84
N GLN A 75 26.38 -17.26 3.30
CA GLN A 75 27.52 -16.64 3.99
C GLN A 75 27.86 -17.34 5.31
N VAL A 76 26.84 -17.73 6.09
CA VAL A 76 27.04 -18.50 7.32
C VAL A 76 27.59 -19.89 6.98
N THR A 77 27.01 -20.57 5.99
CA THR A 77 27.46 -21.90 5.54
C THR A 77 28.93 -21.86 5.09
N ALA A 78 29.36 -20.81 4.39
CA ALA A 78 30.74 -20.63 3.96
C ALA A 78 31.73 -20.56 5.15
N GLN A 79 31.32 -20.03 6.31
CA GLN A 79 32.18 -19.97 7.51
C GLN A 79 32.37 -21.33 8.20
N PHE A 80 31.44 -22.26 7.97
CA PHE A 80 31.43 -23.57 8.61
C PHE A 80 31.84 -24.72 7.67
N THR A 81 32.18 -24.40 6.43
CA THR A 81 32.55 -25.36 5.38
C THR A 81 34.06 -25.23 5.05
N ASP A 82 34.70 -26.31 4.59
CA ASP A 82 36.09 -26.28 4.12
C ASP A 82 36.23 -25.93 2.62
N ASP A 83 37.46 -25.81 2.13
CA ASP A 83 37.77 -25.47 0.73
C ASP A 83 37.24 -26.49 -0.29
N LYS A 84 36.77 -27.65 0.17
CA LYS A 84 36.18 -28.74 -0.64
C LYS A 84 34.66 -28.85 -0.45
N GLY A 85 34.04 -27.90 0.25
CA GLY A 85 32.58 -27.91 0.46
C GLY A 85 32.12 -28.83 1.60
N ARG A 86 33.01 -29.34 2.46
CA ARG A 86 32.65 -30.26 3.55
C ARG A 86 32.33 -29.52 4.86
N PRO A 87 31.21 -29.82 5.52
CA PRO A 87 30.87 -29.24 6.82
C PRO A 87 31.93 -29.60 7.89
N ARG A 88 32.37 -28.63 8.70
CA ARG A 88 33.34 -28.83 9.80
C ARG A 88 32.61 -29.12 11.12
N PRO A 89 32.46 -30.39 11.55
CA PRO A 89 31.64 -30.75 12.71
C PRO A 89 32.15 -30.12 14.02
N GLU A 90 33.46 -29.96 14.14
CA GLU A 90 34.15 -29.32 15.28
C GLU A 90 33.68 -27.87 15.52
N ARG A 91 33.25 -27.17 14.45
CA ARG A 91 32.77 -25.77 14.54
C ARG A 91 31.25 -25.68 14.57
N ILE A 92 30.56 -26.60 13.90
CA ILE A 92 29.10 -26.59 13.77
C ILE A 92 28.43 -26.99 15.10
N VAL A 93 28.92 -28.02 15.77
CA VAL A 93 28.32 -28.52 17.03
C VAL A 93 28.25 -27.44 18.11
N PRO A 94 29.35 -26.75 18.50
CA PRO A 94 29.27 -25.70 19.50
C PRO A 94 28.41 -24.51 19.05
N ALA A 95 28.48 -24.11 17.77
CA ALA A 95 27.66 -23.02 17.24
C ALA A 95 26.15 -23.36 17.27
N ALA A 96 25.79 -24.60 16.94
CA ALA A 96 24.41 -25.07 16.98
C ALA A 96 23.85 -25.07 18.41
N LEU A 97 24.63 -25.51 19.40
CA LEU A 97 24.23 -25.49 20.81
C LEU A 97 23.94 -24.06 21.29
N VAL A 98 24.83 -23.10 20.98
CA VAL A 98 24.62 -21.69 21.32
C VAL A 98 23.38 -21.14 20.61
N GLY A 99 23.22 -21.42 19.31
CA GLY A 99 22.07 -20.97 18.53
C GLY A 99 20.74 -21.47 19.10
N VAL A 100 20.66 -22.76 19.47
CA VAL A 100 19.48 -23.35 20.12
C VAL A 100 19.21 -22.67 21.47
N GLY A 101 20.24 -22.46 22.29
CA GLY A 101 20.11 -21.77 23.58
C GLY A 101 19.53 -20.36 23.44
N VAL A 102 20.03 -19.58 22.48
CA VAL A 102 19.53 -18.22 22.19
C VAL A 102 18.08 -18.27 21.71
N LEU A 103 17.74 -19.20 20.80
CA LEU A 103 16.36 -19.35 20.30
C LEU A 103 15.37 -19.67 21.42
N LEU A 104 15.73 -20.58 22.33
CA LEU A 104 14.90 -20.90 23.50
C LEU A 104 14.73 -19.70 24.44
N LEU A 105 15.80 -18.93 24.64
CA LEU A 105 15.76 -17.72 25.47
C LEU A 105 14.85 -16.65 24.85
N VAL A 106 14.95 -16.41 23.55
CA VAL A 106 14.08 -15.46 22.84
C VAL A 106 12.62 -15.92 22.85
N ALA A 107 12.37 -17.20 22.59
CA ALA A 107 11.03 -17.77 22.60
C ALA A 107 10.38 -17.66 24.00
N SER A 108 11.14 -17.96 25.06
CA SER A 108 10.67 -17.83 26.45
C SER A 108 10.43 -16.38 26.86
N ALA A 109 11.31 -15.46 26.48
CA ALA A 109 11.13 -14.02 26.72
C ALA A 109 9.88 -13.48 26.02
N ARG A 110 9.60 -13.93 24.79
CA ARG A 110 8.39 -13.53 24.04
C ARG A 110 7.12 -14.09 24.65
N LYS A 111 7.16 -15.34 25.15
CA LYS A 111 6.05 -15.96 25.89
C LYS A 111 5.72 -15.19 27.18
N ARG A 112 6.74 -14.72 27.90
CA ARG A 112 6.57 -13.92 29.13
C ARG A 112 5.96 -12.53 28.92
N ARG A 113 6.06 -11.94 27.72
CA ARG A 113 5.45 -10.62 27.44
C ARG A 113 3.97 -10.71 27.06
N LYS A 114 3.46 -11.91 26.80
CA LYS A 114 2.11 -12.14 26.24
C LYS A 114 1.12 -12.72 27.25
N GLY A 115 1.61 -13.15 28.41
CA GLY A 115 0.80 -13.50 29.59
C GLY A 115 1.01 -12.46 30.67
#